data_AF-A0A953L7V2-F1
#
_entry.id   AF-A0A953L7V2-F1
#
_cell.length_a   1.000
_cell.length_b   1.000
_cell.length_c   1.000
_cell.angle_alpha   90.00
_cell.angle_beta   90.00
_cell.angle_gamma   90.00
#
_symmetry.space_group_name_H-M   'P 1'
#
loop_
_entity.id
_entity.type
_entity.pdbx_description
1 polymer ?
#
loop_
_entity_poly.entity_id
_entity_poly.type
_entity_poly.pdbx_seq_one_letter_code
_entity_poly.pdbx_strand_id
1 'polypeptide(L)'
;MRKERLGFRRLGETEGAIQAVEFLATGQQYVVEDIHPKTGQPYVWQDGRSPAELGAEGLTPVSAEQLQTLYPRIEGLLDLYGYEIVHRPSSGGVRGTGGVWQGGLRAPSVAAIGRALAAIPNEVDYDTWLKIGAAVKASAGPQEEQEALALWEDWSLQYGGNSPEMVLAKWESLRPPFKVGWDFLSRYATEEGDGTFHGAWEDFDATEEPPAPGKESKGPPVSSKVQAVFDRYVWVERLRRMCDRETGNLLDREQFNVRNAHIGPPTSSTGSAWSILTSNPRRLTVVKAVTFRPGHGLFVTEDLPGLVGLCINRWRDPGPSLPESATDADVRTWLDHVALVVPDERERGIVLDWLAWIVQNPGEKPNWALVIGSTSEGIGKDMMIEPVRVALGAGNVREIGPDDLVSGYTDFIANTRLDARRGNADEVSERR
;
A
#
# COMPACT_ATOMS: atom_id res chain seq x y z
N MET A 1 -22.49 6.11 -12.85
CA MET A 1 -22.17 7.17 -11.85
C MET A 1 -20.88 6.77 -11.16
N ARG A 2 -20.02 7.69 -10.72
CA ARG A 2 -18.83 7.36 -9.90
C ARG A 2 -19.22 7.45 -8.42
N LYS A 3 -18.40 6.88 -7.53
CA LYS A 3 -18.54 7.13 -6.08
C LYS A 3 -18.46 8.62 -5.83
N GLU A 4 -19.36 9.14 -5.03
CA GLU A 4 -19.33 10.54 -4.61
C GLU A 4 -19.53 10.62 -3.09
N ARG A 5 -18.81 11.54 -2.45
CA ARG A 5 -18.77 11.69 -0.99
C ARG A 5 -18.92 13.16 -0.57
N LEU A 6 -19.95 13.44 0.22
CA LEU A 6 -20.19 14.74 0.84
C LEU A 6 -19.85 14.64 2.33
N GLY A 7 -18.76 15.25 2.75
CA GLY A 7 -18.32 15.29 4.15
C GLY A 7 -18.80 16.55 4.85
N PHE A 8 -19.33 16.42 6.06
CA PHE A 8 -19.89 17.52 6.84
C PHE A 8 -19.62 17.35 8.34
N ARG A 9 -19.72 18.44 9.09
CA ARG A 9 -19.60 18.47 10.56
C ARG A 9 -20.45 19.58 11.14
N ARG A 10 -20.67 19.59 12.46
CA ARG A 10 -21.47 20.63 13.10
C ARG A 10 -20.74 21.97 13.05
N LEU A 11 -21.45 23.06 12.75
CA LEU A 11 -20.88 24.39 12.65
C LEU A 11 -20.20 24.80 13.97
N GLY A 12 -18.91 25.12 13.91
CA GLY A 12 -18.10 25.53 15.07
C GLY A 12 -17.36 24.39 15.78
N GLU A 13 -17.54 23.14 15.37
CA GLU A 13 -16.84 21.98 15.92
C GLU A 13 -15.54 21.72 15.12
N THR A 14 -14.38 21.85 15.76
CA THR A 14 -13.05 21.66 15.13
C THR A 14 -12.36 20.36 15.53
N GLU A 15 -12.82 19.72 16.61
CA GLU A 15 -12.38 18.42 17.08
C GLU A 15 -13.57 17.47 17.07
N GLY A 16 -13.61 16.55 16.11
CA GLY A 16 -14.70 15.61 15.91
C GLY A 16 -14.54 14.87 14.57
N ALA A 17 -15.09 13.65 14.47
CA ALA A 17 -15.04 12.88 13.22
C ALA A 17 -15.94 13.53 12.17
N ILE A 18 -15.39 13.77 10.97
CA ILE A 18 -16.16 14.25 9.82
C ILE A 18 -17.20 13.18 9.45
N GLN A 19 -18.47 13.55 9.48
CA GLN A 19 -19.57 12.70 9.03
C GLN A 19 -19.66 12.77 7.51
N ALA A 20 -20.26 11.76 6.88
CA ALA A 20 -20.37 11.74 5.42
C ALA A 20 -21.69 11.17 4.93
N VAL A 21 -22.15 11.70 3.80
CA VAL A 21 -23.11 11.05 2.91
C VAL A 21 -22.34 10.52 1.71
N GLU A 22 -22.52 9.25 1.38
CA GLU A 22 -21.87 8.61 0.24
C GLU A 22 -22.90 8.08 -0.75
N PHE A 23 -22.64 8.32 -2.05
CA PHE A 23 -23.37 7.75 -3.15
C PHE A 23 -22.51 6.66 -3.78
N LEU A 24 -22.85 5.42 -3.49
CA LEU A 24 -22.15 4.24 -4.02
C LEU A 24 -22.69 3.92 -5.41
N ALA A 25 -21.79 3.63 -6.33
CA ALA A 25 -22.14 3.40 -7.73
C ALA A 25 -21.61 2.04 -8.23
N THR A 26 -21.51 1.85 -9.54
CA THR A 26 -21.17 0.57 -10.17
C THR A 26 -19.91 -0.05 -9.57
N GLY A 27 -20.01 -1.32 -9.16
CA GLY A 27 -18.92 -2.08 -8.56
C GLY A 27 -18.74 -1.87 -7.04
N GLN A 28 -19.64 -1.12 -6.39
CA GLN A 28 -19.59 -0.87 -4.96
C GLN A 28 -20.84 -1.39 -4.26
N GLN A 29 -20.66 -1.82 -3.01
CA GLN A 29 -21.71 -2.38 -2.17
C GLN A 29 -21.55 -1.86 -0.73
N TYR A 30 -22.63 -1.93 0.04
CA TYR A 30 -22.61 -1.68 1.48
C TYR A 30 -23.46 -2.72 2.20
N VAL A 31 -23.13 -2.96 3.47
CA VAL A 31 -23.86 -3.89 4.32
C VAL A 31 -25.11 -3.20 4.86
N VAL A 32 -26.28 -3.77 4.57
CA VAL A 32 -27.60 -3.26 5.02
C VAL A 32 -28.11 -3.94 6.29
N GLU A 33 -27.61 -5.15 6.58
CA GLU A 33 -27.97 -5.96 7.74
C GLU A 33 -26.74 -6.76 8.20
N ASP A 34 -26.15 -6.34 9.33
CA ASP A 34 -25.14 -7.07 10.10
C ASP A 34 -24.87 -6.32 11.41
N ILE A 35 -23.95 -6.81 12.23
CA ILE A 35 -23.38 -6.11 13.38
C ILE A 35 -22.33 -5.12 12.90
N HIS A 36 -22.53 -3.84 13.18
CA HIS A 36 -21.60 -2.80 12.78
C HIS A 36 -20.24 -2.97 13.51
N PRO A 37 -19.11 -3.12 12.79
CA PRO A 37 -17.84 -3.61 13.35
C PRO A 37 -17.23 -2.68 14.40
N LYS A 38 -17.50 -1.36 14.32
CA LYS A 38 -17.01 -0.38 15.29
C LYS A 38 -17.88 -0.23 16.54
N THR A 39 -19.19 -0.44 16.45
CA THR A 39 -20.15 -0.16 17.53
C THR A 39 -20.63 -1.44 18.21
N GLY A 40 -20.50 -2.60 17.55
CA GLY A 40 -20.97 -3.89 18.04
C GLY A 40 -22.51 -4.00 18.08
N GLN A 41 -23.23 -3.09 17.43
CA GLN A 41 -24.69 -3.04 17.41
C GLN A 41 -25.21 -3.30 15.99
N PRO A 42 -26.41 -3.90 15.82
CA PRO A 42 -27.02 -4.06 14.51
C PRO A 42 -27.39 -2.71 13.88
N TYR A 43 -27.43 -2.66 12.55
CA TYR A 43 -28.00 -1.51 11.82
C TYR A 43 -29.49 -1.33 12.15
N VAL A 44 -29.94 -0.08 12.32
CA VAL A 44 -31.34 0.26 12.64
C VAL A 44 -31.90 1.20 11.59
N TRP A 45 -33.10 0.91 11.09
CA TRP A 45 -33.82 1.68 10.08
C TRP A 45 -34.97 2.45 10.72
N GLN A 46 -35.16 3.72 10.34
CA GLN A 46 -36.09 4.64 11.03
C GLN A 46 -37.56 4.17 11.02
N ASP A 47 -37.98 3.45 9.98
CA ASP A 47 -39.35 2.92 9.85
C ASP A 47 -39.48 1.45 10.29
N GLY A 48 -38.43 0.90 10.92
CA GLY A 48 -38.40 -0.48 11.40
C GLY A 48 -38.41 -1.56 10.32
N ARG A 49 -38.29 -1.17 9.05
CA ARG A 49 -38.22 -2.08 7.90
C ARG A 49 -36.90 -1.91 7.17
N SER A 50 -36.15 -3.00 7.00
CA SER A 50 -34.86 -2.97 6.32
C SER A 50 -35.02 -3.03 4.78
N PRO A 51 -34.01 -2.60 4.01
CA PRO A 51 -33.97 -2.84 2.56
C PRO A 51 -34.04 -4.33 2.18
N ALA A 52 -33.58 -5.24 3.05
CA ALA A 52 -33.66 -6.67 2.82
C ALA A 52 -35.11 -7.19 2.96
N GLU A 53 -35.87 -6.67 3.92
CA GLU A 53 -37.30 -6.99 4.10
C GLU A 53 -38.18 -6.38 3.00
N LEU A 54 -37.84 -5.19 2.51
CA LEU A 54 -38.56 -4.50 1.43
C LEU A 54 -38.39 -5.20 0.07
N GLY A 55 -37.23 -5.81 -0.17
CA GLY A 55 -36.87 -6.41 -1.45
C GLY A 55 -36.71 -5.39 -2.58
N ALA A 56 -36.15 -5.81 -3.71
CA ALA A 56 -35.85 -4.91 -4.84
C ALA A 56 -37.10 -4.19 -5.39
N GLU A 57 -38.24 -4.88 -5.44
CA GLU A 57 -39.52 -4.34 -5.92
C GLU A 57 -40.15 -3.32 -4.97
N GLY A 58 -39.74 -3.32 -3.70
CA GLY A 58 -40.20 -2.36 -2.69
C GLY A 58 -39.38 -1.06 -2.67
N LEU A 59 -38.28 -0.99 -3.42
CA LEU A 59 -37.43 0.19 -3.48
C LEU A 59 -37.97 1.22 -4.48
N THR A 60 -37.85 2.49 -4.14
CA THR A 60 -38.24 3.58 -5.04
C THR A 60 -37.19 3.72 -6.16
N PRO A 61 -37.56 3.59 -7.44
CA PRO A 61 -36.63 3.82 -8.53
C PRO A 61 -36.25 5.31 -8.58
N VAL A 62 -34.96 5.58 -8.74
CA VAL A 62 -34.42 6.94 -8.86
C VAL A 62 -33.76 7.14 -10.22
N SER A 63 -33.98 8.30 -10.83
CA SER A 63 -33.31 8.71 -12.07
C SER A 63 -32.01 9.47 -11.79
N ALA A 64 -31.12 9.52 -12.78
CA ALA A 64 -29.88 10.31 -12.69
C ALA A 64 -30.16 11.81 -12.45
N GLU A 65 -31.23 12.35 -13.05
CA GLU A 65 -31.66 13.73 -12.86
C GLU A 65 -32.15 13.98 -11.42
N GLN A 66 -32.89 13.03 -10.84
CA GLN A 66 -33.32 13.10 -9.45
C GLN A 66 -32.12 13.11 -8.49
N LEU A 67 -31.10 12.28 -8.75
CA LEU A 67 -29.86 12.26 -7.98
C LEU A 67 -29.10 13.59 -8.07
N GLN A 68 -29.05 14.22 -9.25
CA GLN A 68 -28.43 15.55 -9.41
C GLN A 68 -29.17 16.65 -8.63
N THR A 69 -30.50 16.55 -8.47
CA THR A 69 -31.28 17.49 -7.64
C THR A 69 -31.22 17.19 -6.14
N LEU A 70 -30.85 15.96 -5.76
CA LEU A 70 -30.80 15.53 -4.36
C LEU A 70 -29.61 16.17 -3.62
N TYR A 71 -28.46 16.33 -4.30
CA TYR A 71 -27.27 16.95 -3.72
C TYR A 71 -27.51 18.35 -3.14
N PRO A 72 -27.99 19.33 -3.92
CA PRO A 72 -28.26 20.67 -3.40
C PRO A 72 -29.30 20.68 -2.25
N ARG A 73 -30.22 19.70 -2.23
CA ARG A 73 -31.21 19.57 -1.14
C ARG A 73 -30.57 19.06 0.14
N ILE A 74 -29.67 18.08 0.06
CA ILE A 74 -28.92 17.59 1.22
C ILE A 74 -28.06 18.72 1.79
N GLU A 75 -27.37 19.47 0.95
CA GLU A 75 -26.57 20.63 1.39
C GLU A 75 -27.45 21.67 2.10
N GLY A 76 -28.63 22.00 1.53
CA GLY A 76 -29.57 22.92 2.16
C GLY A 76 -30.14 22.43 3.49
N LEU A 77 -30.36 21.11 3.64
CA LEU A 77 -30.77 20.53 4.92
C LEU A 77 -29.64 20.58 5.97
N LEU A 78 -28.42 20.25 5.56
CA LEU A 78 -27.25 20.31 6.45
C LEU A 78 -27.04 21.73 6.99
N ASP A 79 -27.11 22.74 6.12
CA ASP A 79 -27.04 24.15 6.51
C ASP A 79 -28.18 24.54 7.47
N LEU A 80 -29.43 24.16 7.14
CA LEU A 80 -30.60 24.42 7.98
C LEU A 80 -30.46 23.83 9.40
N TYR A 81 -29.85 22.65 9.53
CA TYR A 81 -29.62 21.99 10.81
C TYR A 81 -28.30 22.37 11.50
N GLY A 82 -27.58 23.38 10.98
CA GLY A 82 -26.38 23.94 11.60
C GLY A 82 -25.12 23.08 11.39
N TYR A 83 -25.01 22.42 10.24
CA TYR A 83 -23.82 21.69 9.80
C TYR A 83 -23.11 22.45 8.69
N GLU A 84 -21.78 22.47 8.73
CA GLU A 84 -20.93 22.97 7.65
C GLU A 84 -20.39 21.82 6.80
N ILE A 85 -20.27 22.08 5.50
CA ILE A 85 -19.71 21.12 4.56
C ILE A 85 -18.19 21.26 4.58
N VAL A 86 -17.50 20.15 4.90
CA VAL A 86 -16.04 20.08 5.01
C VAL A 86 -15.42 19.55 3.71
N HIS A 87 -16.14 18.65 3.03
CA HIS A 87 -15.71 18.06 1.76
C HIS A 87 -16.89 18.01 0.80
N ARG A 88 -16.75 18.62 -0.38
CA ARG A 88 -17.74 18.52 -1.46
C ARG A 88 -17.29 17.53 -2.52
N PRO A 89 -18.20 16.75 -3.13
CA PRO A 89 -17.97 16.28 -4.49
C PRO A 89 -17.80 17.53 -5.36
N SER A 90 -16.69 17.63 -6.07
CA SER A 90 -16.16 18.86 -6.65
C SER A 90 -17.14 19.57 -7.60
N SER A 91 -17.89 20.54 -7.08
CA SER A 91 -18.67 21.51 -7.84
C SER A 91 -18.27 22.93 -7.42
N GLY A 92 -17.11 23.40 -7.91
CA GLY A 92 -16.73 24.81 -7.80
C GLY A 92 -15.23 25.08 -7.67
N GLY A 93 -14.53 25.12 -8.80
CA GLY A 93 -13.16 25.65 -8.93
C GLY A 93 -12.90 26.05 -10.38
N VAL A 94 -12.13 27.13 -10.59
CA VAL A 94 -11.98 27.90 -11.84
C VAL A 94 -12.03 27.04 -13.12
N ARG A 95 -13.05 27.31 -13.94
CA ARG A 95 -13.33 26.62 -15.21
C ARG A 95 -12.39 27.13 -16.30
N GLY A 96 -11.47 26.28 -16.75
CA GLY A 96 -10.90 26.40 -18.10
C GLY A 96 -11.94 25.99 -19.14
N THR A 97 -11.80 26.49 -20.38
CA THR A 97 -12.65 26.15 -21.53
C THR A 97 -12.59 24.64 -21.82
N GLY A 98 -13.50 23.89 -21.20
CA GLY A 98 -13.53 22.43 -21.22
C GLY A 98 -14.03 21.77 -19.93
N GLY A 99 -14.23 22.52 -18.84
CA GLY A 99 -14.90 22.01 -17.62
C GLY A 99 -14.08 21.08 -16.72
N VAL A 100 -12.77 20.90 -16.99
CA VAL A 100 -11.88 20.02 -16.21
C VAL A 100 -11.10 20.82 -15.15
N TRP A 101 -11.21 20.43 -13.87
CA TRP A 101 -10.49 21.04 -12.76
C TRP A 101 -9.00 20.65 -12.82
N GLN A 102 -8.12 21.64 -13.01
CA GLN A 102 -6.71 21.41 -13.29
C GLN A 102 -5.91 20.85 -12.10
N GLY A 103 -6.35 21.11 -10.86
CA GLY A 103 -5.69 20.56 -9.67
C GLY A 103 -5.96 19.07 -9.43
N GLY A 104 -6.98 18.50 -10.08
CA GLY A 104 -7.41 17.10 -9.87
C GLY A 104 -6.86 16.17 -10.91
N LEU A 105 -6.04 16.74 -11.80
CA LEU A 105 -5.24 16.02 -12.77
C LEU A 105 -3.92 15.56 -12.17
N ARG A 106 -3.62 15.94 -10.93
CA ARG A 106 -2.34 15.68 -10.25
C ARG A 106 -2.18 14.22 -9.87
N ALA A 107 -0.96 13.72 -10.06
CA ALA A 107 -0.55 12.43 -9.55
C ALA A 107 -0.29 12.49 -8.05
N PRO A 108 -0.33 11.34 -7.36
CA PRO A 108 0.19 11.21 -6.00
C PRO A 108 1.67 11.58 -5.92
N SER A 109 2.48 11.33 -6.96
CA SER A 109 3.88 11.76 -7.04
C SER A 109 4.45 11.68 -8.46
N VAL A 110 5.58 12.32 -8.73
CA VAL A 110 6.36 12.13 -9.98
C VAL A 110 6.77 10.66 -10.17
N ALA A 111 7.06 9.93 -9.09
CA ALA A 111 7.37 8.51 -9.16
C ALA A 111 6.18 7.68 -9.65
N ALA A 112 4.95 8.04 -9.26
CA ALA A 112 3.74 7.40 -9.77
C ALA A 112 3.59 7.62 -11.29
N ILE A 113 3.87 8.83 -11.77
CA ILE A 113 3.95 9.16 -13.20
C ILE A 113 4.96 8.26 -13.92
N GLY A 114 6.17 8.13 -13.38
CA GLY A 114 7.20 7.27 -13.97
C GLY A 114 6.80 5.80 -14.04
N ARG A 115 6.18 5.26 -12.98
CA ARG A 115 5.70 3.87 -12.94
C ARG A 115 4.58 3.62 -13.95
N ALA A 116 3.58 4.51 -14.00
CA ALA A 116 2.49 4.40 -14.96
C ALA A 116 3.03 4.48 -16.40
N LEU A 117 3.95 5.40 -16.67
CA LEU A 117 4.51 5.58 -17.99
C LEU A 117 5.39 4.40 -18.43
N ALA A 118 6.17 3.82 -17.51
CA ALA A 118 7.00 2.64 -17.79
C ALA A 118 6.18 1.38 -18.16
N ALA A 119 4.97 1.25 -17.61
CA ALA A 119 4.08 0.13 -17.91
C ALA A 119 3.33 0.30 -19.24
N ILE A 120 3.25 1.52 -19.79
CA ILE A 120 2.54 1.78 -21.04
C ILE A 120 3.45 1.43 -22.23
N PRO A 121 3.03 0.53 -23.15
CA PRO A 121 3.77 0.25 -24.38
C PRO A 121 4.00 1.53 -25.18
N ASN A 122 5.21 1.69 -25.73
CA ASN A 122 5.53 2.90 -26.49
C ASN A 122 4.98 2.88 -27.93
N GLU A 123 4.41 1.76 -28.38
CA GLU A 123 3.74 1.60 -29.67
C GLU A 123 2.31 2.15 -29.64
N VAL A 124 2.16 3.45 -29.48
CA VAL A 124 0.86 4.15 -29.51
C VAL A 124 0.73 5.04 -30.74
N ASP A 125 -0.50 5.32 -31.15
CA ASP A 125 -0.74 6.31 -32.20
C ASP A 125 -0.38 7.74 -31.73
N TYR A 126 -0.19 8.65 -32.68
CA TYR A 126 0.26 10.02 -32.42
C TYR A 126 -0.69 10.83 -31.52
N ASP A 127 -2.01 10.62 -31.61
CA ASP A 127 -2.98 11.33 -30.79
C ASP A 127 -2.96 10.81 -29.35
N THR A 128 -2.81 9.49 -29.19
CA THR A 128 -2.62 8.83 -27.89
C THR A 128 -1.31 9.26 -27.25
N TRP A 129 -0.22 9.33 -28.02
CA TRP A 129 1.06 9.89 -27.59
C TRP A 129 0.87 11.32 -27.03
N LEU A 130 0.28 12.25 -27.81
CA LEU A 130 0.01 13.60 -27.32
C LEU A 130 -0.88 13.63 -26.06
N LYS A 131 -1.84 12.72 -25.95
CA LYS A 131 -2.75 12.63 -24.81
C LYS A 131 -2.06 12.13 -23.55
N ILE A 132 -1.12 11.19 -23.67
CA ILE A 132 -0.26 10.73 -22.57
C ILE A 132 0.66 11.88 -22.14
N GLY A 133 1.30 12.58 -23.08
CA GLY A 133 2.13 13.74 -22.76
C GLY A 133 1.35 14.85 -22.04
N ALA A 134 0.11 15.12 -22.46
CA ALA A 134 -0.77 16.07 -21.78
C ALA A 134 -1.14 15.61 -20.36
N ALA A 135 -1.38 14.30 -20.16
CA ALA A 135 -1.69 13.74 -18.85
C ALA A 135 -0.48 13.80 -17.91
N VAL A 136 0.71 13.40 -18.38
CA VAL A 136 1.98 13.47 -17.63
C VAL A 136 2.25 14.91 -17.17
N LYS A 137 2.13 15.88 -18.08
CA LYS A 137 2.33 17.31 -17.77
C LYS A 137 1.28 17.85 -16.79
N ALA A 138 0.03 17.45 -16.94
CA ALA A 138 -1.04 17.81 -16.02
C ALA A 138 -0.92 17.10 -14.65
N SER A 139 -0.22 15.97 -14.58
CA SER A 139 -0.03 15.19 -13.36
C SER A 139 1.05 15.74 -12.43
N ALA A 140 2.13 16.29 -12.95
CA ALA A 140 3.24 16.81 -12.13
C ALA A 140 3.00 18.24 -11.62
N GLY A 141 2.31 19.08 -12.40
CA GLY A 141 2.15 20.49 -12.04
C GLY A 141 3.44 21.33 -12.16
N PRO A 142 3.38 22.64 -11.83
CA PRO A 142 4.43 23.59 -12.21
C PRO A 142 5.80 23.36 -11.56
N GLN A 143 5.83 22.82 -10.33
CA GLN A 143 7.06 22.61 -9.57
C GLN A 143 7.86 21.40 -10.06
N GLU A 144 7.19 20.41 -10.63
CA GLU A 144 7.75 19.12 -11.03
C GLU A 144 7.77 18.94 -12.56
N GLU A 145 7.47 20.00 -13.31
CA GLU A 145 7.35 19.98 -14.78
C GLU A 145 8.64 19.52 -15.47
N GLN A 146 9.80 19.85 -14.92
CA GLN A 146 11.10 19.46 -15.49
C GLN A 146 11.37 17.96 -15.32
N GLU A 147 10.98 17.36 -14.19
CA GLU A 147 11.12 15.92 -13.94
C GLU A 147 10.12 15.13 -14.78
N ALA A 148 8.89 15.64 -14.92
CA ALA A 148 7.87 15.06 -15.78
C ALA A 148 8.25 15.11 -17.28
N LEU A 149 8.92 16.18 -17.71
CA LEU A 149 9.49 16.27 -19.06
C LEU A 149 10.54 15.18 -19.29
N ALA A 150 11.45 14.95 -18.35
CA ALA A 150 12.46 13.91 -18.46
C ALA A 150 11.82 12.52 -18.61
N LEU A 151 10.81 12.20 -17.79
CA LEU A 151 10.05 10.94 -17.90
C LEU A 151 9.35 10.81 -19.27
N TRP A 152 8.71 11.88 -19.74
CA TRP A 152 8.03 11.91 -21.03
C TRP A 152 9.01 11.75 -22.20
N GLU A 153 10.19 12.37 -22.11
CA GLU A 153 11.26 12.28 -23.09
C GLU A 153 11.84 10.87 -23.17
N ASP A 154 12.23 10.30 -22.02
CA ASP A 154 12.76 8.93 -21.92
C ASP A 154 11.80 7.89 -22.51
N TRP A 155 10.49 8.05 -22.25
CA TRP A 155 9.48 7.18 -22.82
C TRP A 155 9.29 7.44 -24.32
N SER A 156 9.16 8.70 -24.75
CA SER A 156 8.92 9.06 -26.15
C SER A 156 10.05 8.65 -27.09
N LEU A 157 11.30 8.65 -26.63
CA LEU A 157 12.48 8.31 -27.43
C LEU A 157 12.67 6.80 -27.61
N GLN A 158 11.90 5.95 -26.95
CA GLN A 158 11.89 4.50 -27.23
C GLN A 158 11.38 4.21 -28.64
N TYR A 159 10.53 5.08 -29.20
CA TYR A 159 10.11 5.04 -30.58
C TYR A 159 11.16 5.71 -31.47
N GLY A 160 11.85 4.91 -32.29
CA GLY A 160 12.96 5.38 -33.14
C GLY A 160 12.61 6.46 -34.17
N GLY A 161 11.33 6.80 -34.35
CA GLY A 161 10.89 7.91 -35.21
C GLY A 161 10.86 9.29 -34.52
N ASN A 162 11.07 9.36 -33.21
CA ASN A 162 11.07 10.60 -32.45
C ASN A 162 12.50 11.16 -32.29
N SER A 163 12.65 12.48 -32.35
CA SER A 163 13.89 13.18 -31.99
C SER A 163 13.70 14.01 -30.70
N PRO A 164 14.75 14.25 -29.91
CA PRO A 164 14.66 15.07 -28.69
C PRO A 164 14.06 16.46 -28.95
N GLU A 165 14.41 17.09 -30.08
CA GLU A 165 13.90 18.40 -30.46
C GLU A 165 12.40 18.37 -30.76
N MET A 166 11.91 17.29 -31.40
CA MET A 166 10.50 17.10 -31.66
C MET A 166 9.73 16.90 -30.35
N VAL A 167 10.23 16.06 -29.45
CA VAL A 167 9.58 15.76 -28.17
C VAL A 167 9.47 17.02 -27.32
N LEU A 168 10.56 17.79 -27.21
CA LEU A 168 10.59 19.06 -26.48
C LEU A 168 9.62 20.10 -27.08
N ALA A 169 9.64 20.27 -28.40
CA ALA A 169 8.74 21.21 -29.07
C ALA A 169 7.26 20.85 -28.85
N LYS A 170 6.93 19.54 -28.81
CA LYS A 170 5.59 19.08 -28.49
C LYS A 170 5.24 19.32 -27.03
N TRP A 171 6.14 19.02 -26.11
CA TRP A 171 5.95 19.32 -24.68
C TRP A 171 5.66 20.80 -24.42
N GLU A 172 6.37 21.73 -25.07
CA GLU A 172 6.15 23.18 -24.94
C GLU A 172 4.80 23.65 -25.52
N SER A 173 4.29 22.92 -26.52
CA SER A 173 2.98 23.16 -27.13
C SER A 173 1.82 22.69 -26.24
N LEU A 174 2.06 21.73 -25.34
CA LEU A 174 1.08 21.26 -24.36
C LEU A 174 0.93 22.30 -23.25
N ARG A 175 -0.18 23.06 -23.32
CA ARG A 175 -0.48 24.16 -22.39
C ARG A 175 -1.84 23.95 -21.71
N PRO A 176 -2.01 24.41 -20.47
CA PRO A 176 -3.30 24.36 -19.78
C PRO A 176 -4.34 25.23 -20.52
N PRO A 177 -5.65 24.94 -20.35
CA PRO A 177 -6.21 23.89 -19.51
C PRO A 177 -6.10 22.49 -20.13
N PHE A 178 -5.59 21.54 -19.35
CA PHE A 178 -5.50 20.13 -19.74
C PHE A 178 -6.83 19.41 -19.54
N LYS A 179 -7.12 18.43 -20.40
CA LYS A 179 -8.37 17.64 -20.34
C LYS A 179 -8.19 16.27 -19.65
N VAL A 180 -6.95 15.85 -19.49
CA VAL A 180 -6.56 14.55 -18.93
C VAL A 180 -5.39 14.75 -17.98
N GLY A 181 -5.22 13.82 -17.05
CA GLY A 181 -4.26 13.86 -15.97
C GLY A 181 -4.12 12.48 -15.35
N TRP A 182 -3.93 12.43 -14.03
CA TRP A 182 -3.57 11.22 -13.32
C TRP A 182 -4.56 10.07 -13.55
N ASP A 183 -5.86 10.31 -13.38
CA ASP A 183 -6.92 9.34 -13.64
C ASP A 183 -6.84 8.70 -15.04
N PHE A 184 -6.42 9.46 -16.05
CA PHE A 184 -6.26 8.93 -17.39
C PHE A 184 -5.01 8.06 -17.47
N LEU A 185 -3.89 8.57 -16.96
CA LEU A 185 -2.59 7.91 -17.04
C LEU A 185 -2.57 6.59 -16.27
N SER A 186 -3.08 6.57 -15.03
CA SER A 186 -3.15 5.37 -14.19
C SER A 186 -4.09 4.32 -14.76
N ARG A 187 -5.27 4.72 -15.24
CA ARG A 187 -6.22 3.82 -15.89
C ARG A 187 -5.65 3.26 -17.20
N TYR A 188 -5.02 4.11 -18.02
CA TYR A 188 -4.43 3.66 -19.29
C TYR A 188 -3.29 2.66 -19.03
N ALA A 189 -2.43 2.91 -18.04
CA ALA A 189 -1.40 1.96 -17.62
C ALA A 189 -1.98 0.65 -17.04
N THR A 190 -3.16 0.70 -16.41
CA THR A 190 -3.82 -0.49 -15.86
C THR A 190 -4.50 -1.33 -16.96
N GLU A 191 -5.16 -0.68 -17.92
CA GLU A 191 -5.98 -1.34 -18.94
C GLU A 191 -5.14 -1.77 -20.15
N GLU A 192 -4.21 -0.94 -20.59
CA GLU A 192 -3.45 -1.09 -21.84
C GLU A 192 -1.94 -1.29 -21.59
N GLY A 193 -1.52 -1.34 -20.32
CA GLY A 193 -0.14 -1.57 -19.92
C GLY A 193 0.30 -3.03 -20.05
N ASP A 194 1.57 -3.28 -19.75
CA ASP A 194 2.18 -4.62 -19.73
C ASP A 194 1.74 -5.51 -18.55
N GLY A 195 0.78 -5.05 -17.75
CA GLY A 195 0.26 -5.75 -16.57
C GLY A 195 1.09 -5.55 -15.29
N THR A 196 2.16 -4.76 -15.32
CA THR A 196 3.00 -4.47 -14.14
C THR A 196 2.47 -3.31 -13.28
N PHE A 197 1.51 -2.53 -13.79
CA PHE A 197 0.91 -1.41 -13.09
C PHE A 197 -0.45 -1.76 -12.48
N HIS A 198 -0.65 -1.38 -11.21
CA HIS A 198 -1.88 -1.63 -10.46
C HIS A 198 -2.29 -0.37 -9.69
N GLY A 199 -3.38 0.30 -10.12
CA GLY A 199 -3.83 1.56 -9.51
C GLY A 199 -4.19 1.49 -8.01
N ALA A 200 -4.45 0.30 -7.47
CA ALA A 200 -4.73 0.08 -6.04
C ALA A 200 -3.52 0.32 -5.11
N TRP A 201 -2.31 0.46 -5.67
CA TRP A 201 -1.08 0.73 -4.91
C TRP A 201 -1.02 2.18 -4.39
N GLU A 202 -1.91 3.04 -4.87
CA GLU A 202 -1.79 4.49 -4.71
C GLU A 202 -2.71 5.11 -3.67
N ASP A 203 -3.68 4.37 -3.13
CA ASP A 203 -4.48 4.81 -1.99
C ASP A 203 -3.65 4.86 -0.68
N PHE A 204 -2.40 4.38 -0.70
CA PHE A 204 -1.47 4.34 0.43
C PHE A 204 -0.18 5.15 0.21
N ASP A 205 -0.02 5.75 -0.97
CA ASP A 205 1.15 6.54 -1.38
C ASP A 205 0.85 8.06 -1.25
N ALA A 206 0.12 8.44 -0.19
CA ALA A 206 -0.01 9.84 0.21
C ALA A 206 1.37 10.38 0.62
N THR A 207 1.99 11.07 -0.32
CA THR A 207 3.10 12.03 -0.20
C THR A 207 3.62 12.30 1.21
N GLU A 208 4.57 11.48 1.67
CA GLU A 208 5.63 12.04 2.51
C GLU A 208 6.66 12.61 1.56
N GLU A 209 7.01 13.89 1.64
CA GLU A 209 8.17 14.48 0.96
C GLU A 209 9.48 14.09 1.68
N PRO A 210 10.62 13.96 0.97
CA PRO A 210 11.89 13.67 1.63
C PRO A 210 12.20 14.85 2.56
N PRO A 211 12.85 14.64 3.71
CA PRO A 211 13.18 15.75 4.59
C PRO A 211 14.01 16.77 3.80
N ALA A 212 13.42 17.95 3.55
CA ALA A 212 14.16 19.06 3.02
C ALA A 212 15.31 19.34 4.02
N PRO A 213 16.57 19.53 3.55
CA PRO A 213 17.65 19.92 4.44
C PRO A 213 17.32 21.31 5.01
N GLY A 214 16.68 21.33 6.17
CA GLY A 214 16.45 22.54 6.93
C GLY A 214 17.80 23.19 7.21
N LYS A 215 17.89 24.51 7.01
CA LYS A 215 19.06 25.30 7.42
C LYS A 215 19.44 24.89 8.83
N GLU A 216 20.71 24.52 9.02
CA GLU A 216 21.25 24.10 10.32
C GLU A 216 20.82 25.10 11.40
N SER A 217 19.83 24.72 12.20
CA SER A 217 19.54 25.38 13.45
C SER A 217 20.08 24.46 14.54
N LYS A 218 20.87 25.00 15.46
CA LYS A 218 21.18 24.32 16.72
C LYS A 218 19.86 24.22 17.50
N GLY A 219 18.99 23.29 17.13
CA GLY A 219 17.77 22.99 17.87
C GLY A 219 18.10 22.69 19.32
N PRO A 220 17.18 22.95 20.27
CA PRO A 220 17.45 22.75 21.68
C PRO A 220 17.94 21.32 21.96
N PRO A 221 18.87 21.12 22.92
CA PRO A 221 19.31 19.80 23.31
C PRO A 221 18.10 19.00 23.80
N VAL A 222 17.82 17.88 23.14
CA VAL A 222 16.85 16.90 23.63
C VAL A 222 17.48 16.13 24.79
N SER A 223 16.67 15.64 25.73
CA SER A 223 17.19 14.80 26.80
C SER A 223 17.85 13.54 26.23
N SER A 224 18.82 12.97 26.94
CA SER A 224 19.46 11.70 26.56
C SER A 224 18.45 10.55 26.39
N LYS A 225 17.34 10.58 27.14
CA LYS A 225 16.23 9.62 27.01
C LYS A 225 15.52 9.73 25.66
N VAL A 226 15.24 10.96 25.20
CA VAL A 226 14.60 11.19 23.89
C VAL A 226 15.55 10.83 22.75
N GLN A 227 16.84 11.14 22.89
CA GLN A 227 17.84 10.73 21.91
C GLN A 227 17.92 9.20 21.77
N ALA A 228 17.92 8.46 22.88
CA ALA A 228 17.91 7.00 22.86
C ALA A 228 16.68 6.41 22.13
N VAL A 229 15.52 7.06 22.24
CA VAL A 229 14.32 6.67 21.48
C VAL A 229 14.54 6.91 19.98
N PHE A 230 15.14 8.02 19.58
CA PHE A 230 15.43 8.30 18.17
C PHE A 230 16.48 7.37 17.56
N ASP A 231 17.51 6.99 18.33
CA ASP A 231 18.58 6.07 17.88
C ASP A 231 18.05 4.65 17.56
N ARG A 232 16.81 4.35 17.99
CA ARG A 232 16.07 3.13 17.63
C ARG A 232 15.58 3.14 16.18
N TYR A 233 15.40 4.31 15.59
CA TYR A 233 14.74 4.43 14.30
C TYR A 233 15.72 4.86 13.21
N VAL A 234 15.48 4.33 12.01
CA VAL A 234 16.28 4.60 10.81
C VAL A 234 15.32 4.98 9.70
N TRP A 235 15.61 6.04 8.96
CA TRP A 235 14.84 6.39 7.77
C TRP A 235 15.29 5.56 6.57
N VAL A 236 14.36 4.90 5.91
CA VAL A 236 14.61 4.11 4.70
C VAL A 236 14.21 4.95 3.48
N GLU A 237 15.18 5.47 2.75
CA GLU A 237 14.99 6.43 1.66
C GLU A 237 14.06 5.89 0.56
N ARG A 238 14.31 4.67 0.07
CA ARG A 238 13.50 4.06 -1.00
C ARG A 238 12.05 3.79 -0.61
N LEU A 239 11.81 3.47 0.67
CA LEU A 239 10.47 3.14 1.15
C LEU A 239 9.75 4.36 1.72
N ARG A 240 10.46 5.44 2.01
CA ARG A 240 9.90 6.64 2.66
C ARG A 240 9.18 6.25 3.97
N ARG A 241 9.84 5.43 4.78
CA ARG A 241 9.32 4.91 6.05
C ARG A 241 10.42 4.92 7.11
N MET A 242 10.01 5.09 8.36
CA MET A 242 10.85 4.83 9.53
C MET A 242 10.89 3.33 9.80
N CYS A 243 12.06 2.73 9.80
CA CYS A 243 12.27 1.38 10.29
C CYS A 243 12.62 1.41 11.78
N ASP A 244 11.83 0.72 12.59
CA ASP A 244 12.20 0.37 13.95
C ASP A 244 13.26 -0.72 13.90
N ARG A 245 14.47 -0.43 14.38
CA ARG A 245 15.59 -1.38 14.29
C ARG A 245 15.41 -2.61 15.17
N GLU A 246 14.63 -2.53 16.25
CA GLU A 246 14.40 -3.66 17.15
C GLU A 246 13.38 -4.61 16.53
N THR A 247 12.19 -4.09 16.21
CA THR A 247 11.08 -4.91 15.71
C THR A 247 11.13 -5.18 14.21
N GLY A 248 11.87 -4.37 13.46
CA GLY A 248 11.85 -4.37 11.99
C GLY A 248 10.60 -3.71 11.40
N ASN A 249 9.67 -3.19 12.20
CA ASN A 249 8.46 -2.57 11.68
C ASN A 249 8.78 -1.32 10.85
N LEU A 250 8.12 -1.19 9.70
CA LEU A 250 8.13 0.02 8.91
C LEU A 250 6.93 0.86 9.32
N LEU A 251 7.19 2.13 9.60
CA LEU A 251 6.20 3.09 10.08
C LEU A 251 6.18 4.28 9.14
N ASP A 252 5.00 4.72 8.77
CA ASP A 252 4.83 6.07 8.26
C ASP A 252 4.98 7.11 9.40
N ARG A 253 4.96 8.39 9.06
CA ARG A 253 5.09 9.50 10.00
C ARG A 253 3.99 9.51 11.05
N GLU A 254 2.75 9.20 10.69
CA GLU A 254 1.62 9.20 11.62
C GLU A 254 1.80 8.10 12.66
N GLN A 255 2.05 6.88 12.19
CA GLN A 255 2.34 5.72 13.03
C GLN A 255 3.57 5.95 13.92
N PHE A 256 4.63 6.57 13.38
CA PHE A 256 5.79 6.97 14.16
C PHE A 256 5.43 7.97 15.26
N ASN A 257 4.65 8.99 14.94
CA ASN A 257 4.20 10.02 15.89
C ASN A 257 3.29 9.44 16.98
N VAL A 258 2.31 8.61 16.60
CA VAL A 258 1.39 7.93 17.53
C VAL A 258 2.17 7.01 18.47
N ARG A 259 3.09 6.21 17.94
CA ARG A 259 3.92 5.30 18.76
C ARG A 259 4.82 6.06 19.73
N ASN A 260 5.26 7.26 19.35
CA ASN A 260 6.14 8.11 20.15
C ASN A 260 5.39 9.30 20.80
N ALA A 261 4.09 9.18 21.06
CA ALA A 261 3.27 10.23 21.67
C ALA A 261 3.77 10.71 23.05
N HIS A 262 4.58 9.89 23.73
CA HIS A 262 5.24 10.25 24.99
C HIS A 262 6.33 11.32 24.84
N ILE A 263 6.86 11.55 23.62
CA ILE A 263 7.81 12.62 23.31
C ILE A 263 7.07 13.96 23.10
N GLY A 264 5.88 13.90 22.51
CA GLY A 264 4.99 15.05 22.32
C GLY A 264 3.75 14.69 21.50
N PRO A 265 2.77 15.61 21.39
CA PRO A 265 1.48 15.32 20.77
C PRO A 265 1.64 14.87 19.29
N PRO A 266 1.06 13.73 18.88
CA PRO A 266 1.25 13.18 17.53
C PRO A 266 0.84 14.11 16.39
N THR A 267 -0.18 14.94 16.64
CA THR A 267 -0.76 15.88 15.67
C THR A 267 -0.03 17.23 15.63
N SER A 268 0.92 17.47 16.55
CA SER A 268 1.60 18.76 16.63
C SER A 268 2.57 18.97 15.47
N SER A 269 2.44 20.10 14.79
CA SER A 269 3.35 20.49 13.69
C SER A 269 4.77 20.82 14.18
N THR A 270 4.93 21.28 15.43
CA THR A 270 6.21 21.73 16.00
C THR A 270 6.68 20.89 17.20
N GLY A 271 5.77 20.20 17.87
CA GLY A 271 6.04 19.43 19.08
C GLY A 271 5.90 17.91 18.95
N SER A 272 5.59 17.39 17.75
CA SER A 272 5.53 15.95 17.53
C SER A 272 6.92 15.32 17.54
N ALA A 273 6.98 14.01 17.82
CA ALA A 273 8.21 13.24 17.77
C ALA A 273 8.93 13.43 16.42
N TRP A 274 8.19 13.41 15.30
CA TRP A 274 8.73 13.64 13.96
C TRP A 274 9.36 15.02 13.81
N SER A 275 8.65 16.08 14.22
CA SER A 275 9.15 17.46 14.13
C SER A 275 10.43 17.64 14.95
N ILE A 276 10.49 17.04 16.14
CA ILE A 276 11.67 17.08 17.01
C ILE A 276 12.83 16.28 16.40
N LEU A 277 12.58 15.08 15.88
CA LEU A 277 13.58 14.25 15.22
C LEU A 277 14.19 14.97 14.01
N THR A 278 13.34 15.48 13.13
CA THR A 278 13.75 16.12 11.86
C THR A 278 14.28 17.53 12.02
N SER A 279 14.03 18.21 13.16
CA SER A 279 14.60 19.54 13.45
C SER A 279 16.13 19.58 13.45
N ASN A 280 16.80 18.43 13.63
CA ASN A 280 18.24 18.30 13.53
C ASN A 280 18.61 17.06 12.70
N PRO A 281 19.15 17.25 11.47
CA PRO A 281 19.52 16.14 10.59
C PRO A 281 20.47 15.11 11.21
N ARG A 282 21.28 15.51 12.20
CA ARG A 282 22.24 14.60 12.87
C ARG A 282 21.57 13.55 13.75
N ARG A 283 20.28 13.70 14.08
CA ARG A 283 19.51 12.73 14.87
C ARG A 283 18.96 11.58 14.03
N LEU A 284 18.91 11.74 12.71
CA LEU A 284 18.29 10.78 11.81
C LEU A 284 19.37 9.98 11.10
N THR A 285 19.42 8.67 11.38
CA THR A 285 20.18 7.75 10.54
C THR A 285 19.38 7.46 9.29
N VAL A 286 19.97 7.67 8.11
CA VAL A 286 19.35 7.40 6.82
C VAL A 286 20.04 6.23 6.14
N VAL A 287 19.25 5.27 5.66
CA VAL A 287 19.70 4.13 4.84
C VAL A 287 19.01 4.16 3.48
N LYS A 288 19.64 3.56 2.47
CA LYS A 288 19.12 3.50 1.10
C LYS A 288 17.89 2.62 0.99
N ALA A 289 17.93 1.42 1.56
CA ALA A 289 16.83 0.47 1.50
C ALA A 289 16.83 -0.49 2.70
N VAL A 290 15.85 -1.39 2.71
CA VAL A 290 15.92 -2.63 3.47
C VAL A 290 16.65 -3.69 2.66
N THR A 291 17.32 -4.62 3.33
CA THR A 291 17.89 -5.84 2.72
C THR A 291 17.61 -7.05 3.59
N PHE A 292 17.88 -8.25 3.08
CA PHE A 292 17.74 -9.50 3.81
C PHE A 292 19.02 -10.34 3.61
N ARG A 293 19.90 -10.32 4.62
CA ARG A 293 21.22 -10.95 4.60
C ARG A 293 21.42 -11.80 5.86
N PRO A 294 21.01 -13.08 5.84
CA PRO A 294 21.17 -13.96 6.98
C PRO A 294 22.62 -14.11 7.41
N GLY A 295 22.85 -14.12 8.72
CA GLY A 295 24.19 -14.14 9.31
C GLY A 295 24.94 -12.80 9.29
N HIS A 296 24.40 -11.76 8.66
CA HIS A 296 24.97 -10.42 8.68
C HIS A 296 24.33 -9.54 9.76
N GLY A 297 25.04 -8.48 10.15
CA GLY A 297 24.56 -7.51 11.13
C GLY A 297 23.33 -6.71 10.65
N LEU A 298 22.80 -5.88 11.56
CA LEU A 298 21.64 -5.02 11.32
C LEU A 298 21.85 -4.00 10.20
N PHE A 299 23.08 -3.56 9.95
CA PHE A 299 23.42 -2.67 8.86
C PHE A 299 24.33 -3.40 7.88
N VAL A 300 23.97 -3.35 6.60
CA VAL A 300 24.73 -4.00 5.54
C VAL A 300 24.89 -3.02 4.40
N THR A 301 26.12 -2.85 3.92
CA THR A 301 26.38 -2.09 2.69
C THR A 301 26.14 -3.03 1.51
N GLU A 302 25.14 -2.72 0.69
CA GLU A 302 24.87 -3.43 -0.55
C GLU A 302 25.65 -2.82 -1.70
N ASP A 303 26.10 -3.67 -2.61
CA ASP A 303 26.73 -3.30 -3.89
C ASP A 303 26.09 -4.12 -5.01
N LEU A 304 24.78 -3.95 -5.16
CA LEU A 304 23.98 -4.65 -6.16
C LEU A 304 23.59 -3.69 -7.28
N PRO A 305 23.38 -4.19 -8.52
CA PRO A 305 22.77 -3.40 -9.58
C PRO A 305 21.43 -2.79 -9.12
N GLY A 306 21.35 -1.46 -9.12
CA GLY A 306 20.15 -0.74 -8.67
C GLY A 306 19.97 -0.69 -7.15
N LEU A 307 20.92 -1.15 -6.33
CA LEU A 307 20.94 -0.94 -4.87
C LEU A 307 22.38 -0.88 -4.36
N VAL A 308 22.93 0.33 -4.31
CA VAL A 308 24.27 0.61 -3.77
C VAL A 308 24.15 1.52 -2.56
N GLY A 309 24.72 1.10 -1.43
CA GLY A 309 24.80 1.88 -0.20
C GLY A 309 24.33 1.16 1.05
N LEU A 310 24.36 1.87 2.18
CA LEU A 310 23.99 1.32 3.47
C LEU A 310 22.50 0.97 3.51
N CYS A 311 22.18 -0.26 3.87
CA CYS A 311 20.84 -0.81 4.00
C CYS A 311 20.61 -1.33 5.43
N ILE A 312 19.35 -1.37 5.86
CA ILE A 312 18.97 -2.03 7.11
C ILE A 312 18.57 -3.47 6.84
N ASN A 313 19.25 -4.40 7.50
CA ASN A 313 19.01 -5.82 7.38
C ASN A 313 17.77 -6.23 8.19
N ARG A 314 16.86 -6.93 7.52
CA ARG A 314 15.61 -7.45 8.08
C ARG A 314 15.75 -8.84 8.66
N TRP A 315 16.85 -9.55 8.37
CA TRP A 315 17.16 -10.81 9.04
C TRP A 315 17.21 -10.60 10.55
N ARG A 316 16.55 -11.49 11.28
CA ARG A 316 16.67 -11.60 12.73
C ARG A 316 17.29 -12.95 13.05
N ASP A 317 18.31 -12.95 13.90
CA ASP A 317 18.87 -14.21 14.37
C ASP A 317 17.74 -15.00 15.06
N PRO A 318 17.43 -16.25 14.62
CA PRO A 318 16.38 -17.04 15.21
C PRO A 318 16.57 -17.24 16.71
N GLY A 319 17.82 -17.29 17.21
CA GLY A 319 18.15 -17.43 18.63
C GLY A 319 18.52 -18.87 19.04
N PRO A 320 17.69 -19.90 18.77
CA PRO A 320 18.07 -21.29 19.02
C PRO A 320 19.24 -21.73 18.13
N SER A 321 20.26 -22.29 18.75
CA SER A 321 21.22 -23.13 18.04
C SER A 321 20.58 -24.49 17.77
N LEU A 322 20.66 -24.95 16.52
CA LEU A 322 20.33 -26.33 16.20
C LEU A 322 21.32 -27.26 16.91
N PRO A 323 20.91 -28.44 17.38
CA PRO A 323 21.82 -29.41 17.97
C PRO A 323 22.88 -29.84 16.95
N GLU A 324 24.11 -30.12 17.42
CA GLU A 324 25.22 -30.56 16.55
C GLU A 324 24.92 -31.86 15.79
N SER A 325 24.05 -32.69 16.35
CA SER A 325 23.54 -33.91 15.71
C SER A 325 22.12 -34.20 16.15
N ALA A 326 21.32 -34.75 15.24
CA ALA A 326 20.04 -35.37 15.53
C ALA A 326 19.93 -36.66 14.70
N THR A 327 19.26 -37.66 15.23
CA THR A 327 18.96 -38.92 14.55
C THR A 327 17.46 -39.03 14.27
N ASP A 328 17.08 -39.87 13.32
CA ASP A 328 15.66 -40.16 13.03
C ASP A 328 14.90 -40.66 14.27
N ALA A 329 15.60 -41.30 15.22
CA ALA A 329 15.02 -41.74 16.48
C ALA A 329 14.65 -40.56 17.39
N ASP A 330 15.45 -39.50 17.40
CA ASP A 330 15.23 -38.31 18.23
C ASP A 330 14.00 -37.51 17.78
N VAL A 331 13.72 -37.52 16.48
CA VAL A 331 12.62 -36.78 15.85
C VAL A 331 11.50 -37.69 15.37
N ARG A 332 11.50 -38.96 15.77
CA ARG A 332 10.61 -40.00 15.23
C ARG A 332 9.14 -39.62 15.30
N THR A 333 8.70 -39.05 16.42
CA THR A 333 7.31 -38.59 16.59
C THR A 333 6.91 -37.54 15.55
N TRP A 334 7.82 -36.66 15.17
CA TRP A 334 7.56 -35.68 14.12
C TRP A 334 7.59 -36.33 12.73
N LEU A 335 8.54 -37.23 12.45
CA LEU A 335 8.59 -37.96 11.18
C LEU A 335 7.34 -38.84 10.95
N ASP A 336 6.86 -39.51 11.99
CA ASP A 336 5.61 -40.29 11.96
C ASP A 336 4.40 -39.38 11.68
N HIS A 337 4.39 -38.17 12.25
CA HIS A 337 3.37 -37.16 11.95
C HIS A 337 3.45 -36.66 10.50
N VAL A 338 4.65 -36.41 9.97
CA VAL A 338 4.82 -36.04 8.55
C VAL A 338 4.33 -37.15 7.64
N ALA A 339 4.59 -38.42 7.96
CA ALA A 339 4.07 -39.57 7.22
C ALA A 339 2.55 -39.70 7.27
N LEU A 340 1.91 -39.27 8.37
CA LEU A 340 0.45 -39.19 8.45
C LEU A 340 -0.11 -38.07 7.55
N VAL A 341 0.53 -36.90 7.54
CA VAL A 341 0.09 -35.73 6.75
C VAL A 341 0.33 -35.92 5.26
N VAL A 342 1.46 -36.54 4.88
CA VAL A 342 1.87 -36.80 3.49
C VAL A 342 2.16 -38.30 3.34
N PRO A 343 1.14 -39.14 3.05
CA PRO A 343 1.30 -40.60 3.05
C PRO A 343 2.20 -41.12 1.92
N ASP A 344 2.20 -40.46 0.77
CA ASP A 344 3.07 -40.83 -0.36
C ASP A 344 4.54 -40.57 -0.02
N GLU A 345 5.37 -41.61 -0.11
CA GLU A 345 6.79 -41.55 0.26
C GLU A 345 7.57 -40.55 -0.60
N ARG A 346 7.26 -40.47 -1.90
CA ARG A 346 7.99 -39.60 -2.82
C ARG A 346 7.66 -38.15 -2.55
N GLU A 347 6.38 -37.82 -2.39
CA GLU A 347 5.95 -36.46 -2.04
C GLU A 347 6.47 -36.04 -0.66
N ARG A 348 6.46 -36.96 0.31
CA ARG A 348 7.01 -36.72 1.64
C ARG A 348 8.49 -36.40 1.61
N GLY A 349 9.27 -37.12 0.80
CA GLY A 349 10.69 -36.81 0.57
C GLY A 349 10.89 -35.40 0.04
N ILE A 350 10.10 -35.00 -0.97
CA ILE A 350 10.15 -33.64 -1.55
C ILE A 350 9.80 -32.57 -0.51
N VAL A 351 8.80 -32.81 0.33
CA VAL A 351 8.41 -31.90 1.42
C VAL A 351 9.55 -31.75 2.42
N LEU A 352 10.13 -32.86 2.89
CA LEU A 352 11.23 -32.84 3.86
C LEU A 352 12.47 -32.16 3.28
N ASP A 353 12.84 -32.45 2.04
CA ASP A 353 13.96 -31.81 1.35
C ASP A 353 13.74 -30.30 1.21
N TRP A 354 12.53 -29.87 0.85
CA TRP A 354 12.20 -28.45 0.74
C TRP A 354 12.26 -27.75 2.10
N LEU A 355 11.68 -28.36 3.15
CA LEU A 355 11.71 -27.84 4.52
C LEU A 355 13.14 -27.74 5.07
N ALA A 356 13.98 -28.75 4.80
CA ALA A 356 15.39 -28.75 5.19
C ALA A 356 16.17 -27.67 4.42
N TRP A 357 15.95 -27.57 3.10
CA TRP A 357 16.64 -26.61 2.25
C TRP A 357 16.38 -25.17 2.70
N ILE A 358 15.13 -24.84 3.05
CA ILE A 358 14.85 -23.50 3.57
C ILE A 358 15.63 -23.28 4.87
N VAL A 359 15.61 -24.15 5.86
CA VAL A 359 16.37 -23.92 7.10
C VAL A 359 17.88 -23.76 6.83
N GLN A 360 18.45 -24.56 5.92
CA GLN A 360 19.88 -24.57 5.63
C GLN A 360 20.38 -23.41 4.77
N ASN A 361 19.53 -22.84 3.90
CA ASN A 361 19.96 -21.85 2.90
C ASN A 361 19.31 -20.46 3.10
N PRO A 362 19.43 -19.83 4.28
CA PRO A 362 18.60 -18.70 4.66
C PRO A 362 18.58 -17.51 3.70
N GLY A 363 19.70 -17.25 3.02
CA GLY A 363 19.83 -16.15 2.07
C GLY A 363 19.23 -16.41 0.69
N GLU A 364 18.80 -17.64 0.40
CA GLU A 364 18.31 -18.05 -0.90
C GLU A 364 16.81 -18.39 -0.86
N LYS A 365 16.12 -18.07 -1.95
CA LYS A 365 14.70 -18.38 -2.15
C LYS A 365 14.56 -19.55 -3.12
N PRO A 366 13.79 -20.59 -2.79
CA PRO A 366 13.45 -21.59 -3.78
C PRO A 366 12.61 -20.94 -4.89
N ASN A 367 12.79 -21.38 -6.14
CA ASN A 367 12.02 -20.89 -7.29
C ASN A 367 10.63 -21.54 -7.41
N TRP A 368 10.18 -22.27 -6.39
CA TRP A 368 8.89 -22.92 -6.31
C TRP A 368 8.44 -23.02 -4.85
N ALA A 369 7.15 -23.22 -4.63
CA ALA A 369 6.54 -23.31 -3.31
C ALA A 369 5.75 -24.62 -3.16
N LEU A 370 5.66 -25.12 -1.93
CA LEU A 370 4.77 -26.23 -1.58
C LEU A 370 3.33 -25.74 -1.49
N VAL A 371 2.40 -26.48 -2.09
CA VAL A 371 0.96 -26.29 -1.92
C VAL A 371 0.41 -27.51 -1.21
N ILE A 372 -0.02 -27.35 0.04
CA ILE A 372 -0.43 -28.47 0.90
C ILE A 372 -1.96 -28.44 1.09
N GLY A 373 -2.67 -29.17 0.24
CA GLY A 373 -4.12 -29.37 0.31
C GLY A 373 -4.51 -30.56 1.17
N SER A 374 -5.71 -30.54 1.75
CA SER A 374 -6.36 -31.73 2.33
C SER A 374 -7.87 -31.59 2.20
N THR A 375 -8.57 -32.71 2.15
CA THR A 375 -10.05 -32.76 2.10
C THR A 375 -10.70 -32.51 3.45
N SER A 376 -9.91 -32.47 4.53
CA SER A 376 -10.40 -32.26 5.90
C SER A 376 -9.44 -31.36 6.67
N GLU A 377 -10.00 -30.47 7.48
CA GLU A 377 -9.23 -29.65 8.41
C GLU A 377 -8.72 -30.47 9.61
N GLY A 378 -7.73 -29.94 10.32
CA GLY A 378 -7.25 -30.54 11.56
C GLY A 378 -6.32 -31.76 11.40
N ILE A 379 -5.84 -32.06 10.18
CA ILE A 379 -4.89 -33.17 9.95
C ILE A 379 -3.46 -32.87 10.45
N GLY A 380 -3.20 -31.66 10.96
CA GLY A 380 -1.91 -31.27 11.55
C GLY A 380 -0.87 -30.72 10.57
N LYS A 381 -1.29 -30.10 9.46
CA LYS A 381 -0.37 -29.41 8.53
C LYS A 381 0.48 -28.34 9.23
N ASP A 382 -0.16 -27.56 10.10
CA ASP A 382 0.52 -26.52 10.87
C ASP A 382 1.60 -27.12 11.79
N MET A 383 1.29 -28.25 12.46
CA MET A 383 2.24 -28.98 13.30
C MET A 383 3.42 -29.55 12.52
N MET A 384 3.23 -29.95 11.26
CA MET A 384 4.32 -30.41 10.40
C MET A 384 5.33 -29.29 10.13
N ILE A 385 4.86 -28.06 9.96
CA ILE A 385 5.67 -26.89 9.58
C ILE A 385 6.27 -26.18 10.80
N GLU A 386 5.70 -26.35 11.99
CA GLU A 386 6.10 -25.65 13.22
C GLU A 386 7.59 -25.72 13.56
N PRO A 387 8.29 -26.88 13.48
CA PRO A 387 9.73 -26.92 13.76
C PRO A 387 10.56 -26.02 12.84
N VAL A 388 10.13 -25.86 11.59
CA VAL A 388 10.77 -24.96 10.63
C VAL A 388 10.51 -23.50 10.98
N ARG A 389 9.30 -23.17 11.46
CA ARG A 389 8.99 -21.82 11.96
C ARG A 389 9.90 -21.44 13.13
N VAL A 390 10.11 -22.39 14.04
CA VAL A 390 11.04 -22.22 15.18
C VAL A 390 12.48 -22.07 14.71
N ALA A 391 12.94 -22.92 13.77
CA ALA A 391 14.31 -22.87 13.25
C ALA A 391 14.62 -21.56 12.49
N LEU A 392 13.63 -21.02 11.75
CA LEU A 392 13.76 -19.74 11.08
C LEU A 392 13.56 -18.55 12.02
N GLY A 393 12.93 -18.76 13.17
CA GLY A 393 12.58 -17.72 14.13
C GLY A 393 11.35 -16.91 13.70
N ALA A 394 10.51 -16.56 14.67
CA ALA A 394 9.25 -15.86 14.44
C ALA A 394 9.42 -14.50 13.71
N GLY A 395 10.60 -13.87 13.83
CA GLY A 395 10.91 -12.61 13.13
C GLY A 395 11.11 -12.75 11.61
N ASN A 396 11.29 -13.96 11.09
CA ASN A 396 11.54 -14.23 9.67
C ASN A 396 10.41 -15.01 8.97
N VAL A 397 9.32 -15.30 9.69
CA VAL A 397 8.17 -16.09 9.23
C VAL A 397 6.91 -15.22 9.33
N ARG A 398 6.03 -15.31 8.33
CA ARG A 398 4.70 -14.67 8.36
C ARG A 398 3.64 -15.66 7.90
N GLU A 399 2.51 -15.62 8.56
CA GLU A 399 1.31 -16.37 8.17
C GLU A 399 0.38 -15.42 7.40
N ILE A 400 -0.21 -15.92 6.33
CA ILE A 400 -0.97 -15.11 5.38
C ILE A 400 -2.36 -15.74 5.27
N GLY A 401 -3.38 -14.95 5.58
CA GLY A 401 -4.77 -15.37 5.50
C GLY A 401 -5.32 -15.34 4.07
N PRO A 402 -6.50 -15.95 3.84
CA PRO A 402 -7.22 -15.81 2.57
C PRO A 402 -7.53 -14.35 2.23
N ASP A 403 -7.86 -13.54 3.24
CA ASP A 403 -8.17 -12.12 3.07
C ASP A 403 -6.94 -11.31 2.61
N ASP A 404 -5.74 -11.69 3.06
CA ASP A 404 -4.49 -11.06 2.63
C ASP A 404 -4.16 -11.38 1.16
N LEU A 405 -4.55 -12.57 0.67
CA LEU A 405 -4.35 -13.02 -0.71
C LEU A 405 -5.35 -12.40 -1.71
N VAL A 406 -6.58 -12.15 -1.26
CA VAL A 406 -7.65 -11.53 -2.07
C VAL A 406 -7.54 -10.01 -2.04
N SER A 407 -6.97 -9.44 -0.98
CA SER A 407 -6.52 -8.06 -1.00
C SER A 407 -5.45 -7.91 -2.09
N GLY A 408 -5.54 -6.87 -2.93
CA GLY A 408 -4.54 -6.58 -3.98
C GLY A 408 -3.15 -6.19 -3.45
N TYR A 409 -2.84 -6.57 -2.21
CA TYR A 409 -1.70 -6.17 -1.40
C TYR A 409 -0.69 -7.31 -1.29
N THR A 410 0.47 -7.22 -1.96
CA THR A 410 1.54 -8.26 -1.90
C THR A 410 2.66 -7.90 -0.90
N ASP A 411 2.38 -7.04 0.08
CA ASP A 411 3.32 -6.71 1.17
C ASP A 411 3.74 -7.94 2.00
N PHE A 412 2.97 -9.02 1.90
CA PHE A 412 3.30 -10.32 2.46
C PHE A 412 4.38 -11.09 1.66
N ILE A 413 4.50 -10.86 0.34
CA ILE A 413 5.53 -11.48 -0.53
C ILE A 413 6.86 -10.74 -0.38
N ALA A 414 6.80 -9.43 -0.12
CA ALA A 414 7.96 -8.64 0.23
C ALA A 414 8.47 -9.06 1.62
N ASN A 415 9.53 -9.88 1.63
CA ASN A 415 10.33 -10.23 2.81
C ASN A 415 9.79 -11.34 3.73
N THR A 416 8.98 -12.27 3.19
CA THR A 416 8.60 -13.52 3.88
C THR A 416 9.29 -14.71 3.23
N ARG A 417 9.72 -15.69 4.04
CA ARG A 417 10.45 -16.87 3.55
C ARG A 417 9.62 -18.15 3.47
N LEU A 418 8.59 -18.25 4.30
CA LEU A 418 7.67 -19.37 4.33
C LEU A 418 6.25 -18.79 4.43
N ASP A 419 5.41 -19.14 3.47
CA ASP A 419 3.99 -18.81 3.40
C ASP A 419 3.20 -20.09 3.71
N ALA A 420 2.31 -20.03 4.70
CA ALA A 420 1.44 -21.14 5.08
C ALA A 420 -0.01 -20.70 4.90
N ARG A 421 -0.71 -21.34 3.96
CA ARG A 421 -2.08 -20.99 3.56
C ARG A 421 -3.12 -21.76 4.36
N ARG A 422 -4.21 -21.09 4.73
CA ARG A 422 -5.50 -21.73 5.05
C ARG A 422 -6.47 -21.51 3.89
N GLY A 423 -7.06 -22.58 3.38
CA GLY A 423 -8.15 -22.53 2.40
C GLY A 423 -9.26 -23.45 2.85
N ASN A 424 -10.49 -22.96 2.86
CA ASN A 424 -11.69 -23.79 3.03
C ASN A 424 -11.89 -24.65 1.77
N ALA A 425 -12.23 -25.93 1.97
CA ALA A 425 -12.23 -26.95 0.94
C ALA A 425 -13.43 -26.95 -0.03
N ASP A 426 -14.20 -25.86 -0.13
CA ASP A 426 -15.51 -25.89 -0.82
C ASP A 426 -15.57 -25.29 -2.24
N GLU A 427 -14.46 -24.82 -2.83
CA GLU A 427 -14.51 -24.17 -4.17
C GLU A 427 -13.60 -24.80 -5.25
N VAL A 428 -13.56 -26.13 -5.36
CA VAL A 428 -13.03 -26.78 -6.58
C VAL A 428 -14.01 -27.82 -7.11
N SER A 429 -15.14 -27.32 -7.62
CA SER A 429 -16.07 -28.08 -8.45
C SER A 429 -16.82 -27.12 -9.37
N GLU A 430 -16.17 -26.70 -10.44
CA GLU A 430 -16.75 -26.49 -11.78
C GLU A 430 -15.83 -25.62 -12.64
N ARG A 431 -15.05 -26.28 -13.50
CA ARG A 431 -14.82 -25.90 -14.91
C ARG A 431 -13.92 -26.97 -15.53
N ARG A 432 -14.56 -27.81 -16.35
CA ARG A 432 -13.89 -28.69 -17.31
C ARG A 432 -13.25 -27.89 -18.42
#